data_AF-A0A202DGI1-F1
#
_entry.id   AF-A0A202DGI1-F1
#
_cell.length_a   1.000
_cell.length_b   1.000
_cell.length_c   1.000
_cell.angle_alpha   90.00
_cell.angle_beta   90.00
_cell.angle_gamma   90.00
#
_symmetry.space_group_name_H-M   'P 1'
#
loop_
_entity.id
_entity.type
_entity.pdbx_description
1 polymer ?
#
loop_
_entity_poly.entity_id
_entity_poly.type
_entity_poly.pdbx_seq_one_letter_code
_entity_poly.pdbx_strand_id
1 'polypeptide(L)'
;HGPVIGTVHGAKGREADNVRFYLPPMPWGECEDAQYDEEARIVFVAATRARKNLKLGKGASRTLACRLDTSGRAYTPRIYNGNGKRAAASVEIGRIGDIDAAGLVGKRYFSTQVSAMLAQEKMSSYGDSIIETEAFIGEKSQGYRYGVRFEKGANSNLCYLSESLNYDLFNIAKHVDAKVKKRMLNCPSKIPYLRIVGTRTLALKPGDPIRETLYSPWCDSGFILAPLLVGYGMLYFRHRR
;
A
#
# COMPACT_ATOMS: atom_id res chain seq x y z
N HIS A 1 -30.60 1.35 -12.35
CA HIS A 1 -29.25 1.33 -12.98
C HIS A 1 -28.46 2.53 -12.51
N GLY A 2 -27.28 2.32 -11.90
CA GLY A 2 -26.40 3.40 -11.42
C GLY A 2 -25.36 3.81 -12.47
N PRO A 3 -24.61 4.89 -12.22
CA PRO A 3 -23.49 5.29 -13.07
C PRO A 3 -22.40 4.22 -13.07
N VAL A 4 -21.87 3.88 -14.25
CA VAL A 4 -20.73 2.95 -14.40
C VAL A 4 -19.44 3.76 -14.42
N ILE A 5 -18.48 3.38 -13.58
CA ILE A 5 -17.16 4.01 -13.47
C ILE A 5 -16.10 2.99 -13.90
N GLY A 6 -15.17 3.41 -14.76
CA GLY A 6 -14.11 2.55 -15.26
C GLY A 6 -13.03 3.33 -15.99
N THR A 7 -11.97 2.62 -16.39
CA THR A 7 -10.94 3.17 -17.27
C THR A 7 -11.40 3.14 -18.73
N VAL A 8 -10.81 3.97 -19.59
CA VAL A 8 -11.11 3.95 -21.04
C VAL A 8 -10.86 2.56 -21.64
N HIS A 9 -9.75 1.93 -21.24
CA HIS A 9 -9.41 0.56 -21.63
C HIS A 9 -10.49 -0.45 -21.25
N GLY A 10 -11.04 -0.36 -20.04
CA GLY A 10 -12.13 -1.23 -19.57
C GLY A 10 -13.50 -0.91 -20.16
N ALA A 11 -13.65 0.23 -20.83
CA ALA A 11 -14.89 0.65 -21.48
C ALA A 11 -14.96 0.23 -22.95
N LYS A 12 -13.93 -0.43 -23.50
CA LYS A 12 -13.90 -0.90 -24.89
C LYS A 12 -15.13 -1.78 -25.18
N GLY A 13 -15.85 -1.46 -26.26
CA GLY A 13 -17.06 -2.20 -26.67
C GLY A 13 -18.34 -1.88 -25.87
N ARG A 14 -18.27 -0.96 -24.90
CA ARG A 14 -19.44 -0.46 -24.17
C ARG A 14 -19.83 0.92 -24.70
N GLU A 15 -21.10 1.29 -24.60
CA GLU A 15 -21.60 2.61 -25.03
C GLU A 15 -22.63 3.14 -24.02
N ALA A 16 -22.76 4.46 -23.92
CA ALA A 16 -23.74 5.10 -23.05
C ALA A 16 -24.27 6.40 -23.68
N ASP A 17 -25.50 6.77 -23.36
CA ASP A 17 -26.10 8.03 -23.81
C ASP A 17 -25.30 9.24 -23.33
N ASN A 18 -24.83 9.21 -22.09
CA ASN A 18 -24.08 10.29 -21.46
C ASN A 18 -22.75 9.76 -20.91
N VAL A 19 -21.63 10.24 -21.46
CA VAL A 19 -20.28 9.90 -20.99
C VAL A 19 -19.63 11.13 -20.36
N ARG A 20 -19.10 10.98 -19.15
CA ARG A 20 -18.23 11.97 -18.52
C ARG A 20 -16.79 11.45 -18.57
N PHE A 21 -15.97 12.08 -19.39
CA PHE A 21 -14.58 11.68 -19.58
C PHE A 21 -13.66 12.71 -18.92
N TYR A 22 -12.79 12.26 -18.01
CA TYR A 22 -11.87 13.12 -17.29
C TYR A 22 -10.44 12.90 -17.79
N LEU A 23 -9.84 13.94 -18.35
CA LEU A 23 -8.46 13.92 -18.83
C LEU A 23 -7.49 14.21 -17.68
N PRO A 24 -6.36 13.48 -17.56
CA PRO A 24 -5.31 13.93 -16.66
C PRO A 24 -4.85 15.33 -17.09
N PRO A 25 -4.40 16.18 -16.14
CA PRO A 25 -3.74 17.41 -16.53
C PRO A 25 -2.46 17.07 -17.29
N MET A 26 -2.27 17.70 -18.46
CA MET A 26 -1.09 17.51 -19.31
C MET A 26 0.18 17.65 -18.45
N PRO A 27 1.17 16.73 -18.59
CA PRO A 27 2.46 16.92 -17.97
C PRO A 27 3.06 18.25 -18.45
N TRP A 28 3.64 19.03 -17.53
CA TRP A 28 4.46 20.18 -17.92
C TRP A 28 5.82 19.63 -18.37
N GLY A 29 6.06 19.57 -19.67
CA GLY A 29 7.32 19.11 -20.28
C GLY A 29 7.13 18.56 -21.69
N GLU A 30 8.23 18.43 -22.44
CA GLU A 30 8.27 17.69 -23.71
C GLU A 30 7.83 16.25 -23.44
N CYS A 31 6.63 15.89 -23.90
CA CYS A 31 6.21 14.50 -23.97
C CYS A 31 6.71 13.95 -25.30
N GLU A 32 7.19 12.70 -25.32
CA GLU A 32 7.54 12.02 -26.57
C GLU A 32 6.31 11.90 -27.48
N ASP A 33 6.48 12.00 -28.80
CA ASP A 33 5.38 11.94 -29.79
C ASP A 33 4.49 10.69 -29.59
N ALA A 34 5.10 9.56 -29.20
CA ALA A 34 4.40 8.31 -28.90
C ALA A 34 3.37 8.44 -27.75
N GLN A 35 3.61 9.34 -26.79
CA GLN A 35 2.69 9.59 -25.69
C GLN A 35 1.48 10.42 -26.14
N TYR A 36 1.67 11.35 -27.08
CA TYR A 36 0.58 12.10 -27.70
C TYR A 36 -0.32 11.21 -28.55
N ASP A 37 0.27 10.28 -29.31
CA ASP A 37 -0.49 9.34 -30.13
C ASP A 37 -1.38 8.42 -29.28
N GLU A 38 -0.84 7.89 -28.17
CA GLU A 38 -1.62 7.06 -27.26
C GLU A 38 -2.71 7.87 -26.54
N GLU A 39 -2.41 9.10 -26.10
CA GLU A 39 -3.43 9.98 -25.53
C GLU A 39 -4.54 10.34 -26.52
N ALA A 40 -4.19 10.63 -27.78
CA ALA A 40 -5.15 10.88 -28.86
C ALA A 40 -6.06 9.66 -29.10
N ARG A 41 -5.48 8.45 -29.09
CA ARG A 41 -6.24 7.19 -29.20
C ARG A 41 -7.19 6.99 -28.02
N ILE A 42 -6.74 7.26 -26.79
CA ILE A 42 -7.57 7.17 -25.58
C ILE A 42 -8.74 8.16 -25.67
N VAL A 43 -8.49 9.40 -26.10
CA VAL A 43 -9.54 10.42 -26.29
C VAL A 43 -10.54 9.97 -27.35
N PHE A 44 -10.06 9.45 -28.48
CA PHE A 44 -10.93 8.94 -29.55
C PHE A 44 -11.81 7.79 -29.07
N VAL A 45 -11.22 6.81 -28.36
CA VAL A 45 -11.98 5.68 -27.79
C VAL A 45 -13.03 6.19 -26.82
N ALA A 46 -12.70 7.13 -25.94
CA ALA A 46 -13.64 7.71 -24.98
C ALA A 46 -14.78 8.49 -25.68
N ALA A 47 -14.47 9.27 -26.71
CA ALA A 47 -15.45 10.01 -27.48
C ALA A 47 -16.44 9.09 -28.20
N THR A 48 -15.95 7.99 -28.78
CA THR A 48 -16.79 6.98 -29.46
C THR A 48 -17.67 6.16 -28.51
N ARG A 49 -17.55 6.32 -27.18
CA ARG A 49 -18.47 5.67 -26.23
C ARG A 49 -19.76 6.45 -26.00
N ALA A 50 -19.79 7.73 -26.35
CA ALA A 50 -20.95 8.60 -26.13
C ALA A 50 -21.92 8.51 -27.31
N ARG A 51 -23.19 8.13 -27.06
CA ARG A 51 -24.24 8.14 -28.10
C ARG A 51 -24.89 9.51 -28.28
N LYS A 52 -25.05 10.28 -27.19
CA LYS A 52 -25.72 11.59 -27.22
C LYS A 52 -24.82 12.71 -26.71
N ASN A 53 -24.28 12.57 -25.51
CA ASN A 53 -23.50 13.65 -24.87
C ASN A 53 -22.16 13.14 -24.34
N LEU A 54 -21.09 13.84 -24.73
CA LEU A 54 -19.77 13.71 -24.13
C LEU A 54 -19.47 14.96 -23.31
N LYS A 55 -19.20 14.81 -22.02
CA LYS A 55 -18.71 15.89 -21.15
C LYS A 55 -17.25 15.64 -20.82
N LEU A 56 -16.40 16.61 -21.19
CA LEU A 56 -14.99 16.59 -20.84
C LEU A 56 -14.78 17.30 -19.49
N GLY A 57 -14.08 16.63 -18.59
CA GLY A 57 -13.63 17.18 -17.32
C GLY A 57 -12.11 17.19 -17.25
N LYS A 58 -11.56 18.13 -16.49
CA LYS A 58 -10.15 18.06 -16.07
C LYS A 58 -10.08 17.17 -14.83
N GLY A 59 -9.20 16.19 -14.84
CA GLY A 59 -8.89 15.36 -13.69
C GLY A 59 -8.37 16.23 -12.56
N ALA A 60 -8.89 16.03 -11.34
CA ALA A 60 -8.60 16.88 -10.19
C ALA A 60 -7.15 16.75 -9.69
N SER A 61 -6.39 15.74 -10.09
CA SER A 61 -5.04 15.50 -9.58
C SER A 61 -3.97 15.59 -10.67
N ARG A 62 -3.01 16.49 -10.47
CA ARG A 62 -1.76 16.56 -11.23
C ARG A 62 -0.78 15.43 -10.94
N THR A 63 -1.07 14.59 -9.96
CA THR A 63 -0.21 13.44 -9.67
C THR A 63 -0.84 12.15 -10.14
N LEU A 64 -0.14 11.49 -11.05
CA LEU A 64 -0.47 10.15 -11.49
C LEU A 64 -0.09 9.11 -10.43
N ALA A 65 -0.92 8.09 -10.30
CA ALA A 65 -0.57 6.87 -9.60
C ALA A 65 0.51 6.13 -10.40
N CYS A 66 1.52 5.64 -9.72
CA CYS A 66 2.64 4.87 -10.23
C CYS A 66 2.57 3.45 -9.65
N ARG A 67 3.35 2.54 -10.24
CA ARG A 67 3.62 1.21 -9.69
C ARG A 67 5.12 1.01 -9.60
N LEU A 68 5.59 0.32 -8.57
CA LEU A 68 6.96 -0.16 -8.52
C LEU A 68 7.12 -1.34 -9.47
N ASP A 69 8.16 -1.35 -10.30
CA ASP A 69 8.42 -2.45 -11.22
C ASP A 69 8.76 -3.76 -10.50
N THR A 70 9.39 -3.67 -9.33
CA THR A 70 9.85 -4.84 -8.56
C THR A 70 8.70 -5.63 -7.92
N SER A 71 7.75 -4.93 -7.29
CA SER A 71 6.68 -5.57 -6.50
C SER A 71 5.28 -5.34 -7.05
N GLY A 72 5.13 -4.47 -8.06
CA GLY A 72 3.85 -4.01 -8.58
C GLY A 72 3.09 -3.08 -7.62
N ARG A 73 3.67 -2.70 -6.48
CA ARG A 73 3.01 -1.87 -5.45
C ARG A 73 2.61 -0.52 -6.01
N ALA A 74 1.33 -0.19 -5.86
CA ALA A 74 0.80 1.10 -6.28
C ALA A 74 1.19 2.21 -5.29
N TYR A 75 1.57 3.37 -5.81
CA TYR A 75 1.81 4.56 -5.00
C TYR A 75 1.50 5.84 -5.80
N THR A 76 1.04 6.89 -5.14
CA THR A 76 0.81 8.20 -5.75
C THR A 76 1.69 9.23 -5.05
N PRO A 77 2.74 9.76 -5.70
CA PRO A 77 3.55 10.83 -5.13
C PRO A 77 2.68 12.03 -4.72
N ARG A 78 2.94 12.63 -3.58
CA ARG A 78 2.25 13.83 -3.11
C ARG A 78 3.29 14.89 -2.84
N ILE A 79 3.46 15.80 -3.80
CA ILE A 79 4.38 16.93 -3.68
C ILE A 79 3.54 18.15 -3.31
N TYR A 80 3.67 18.60 -2.08
CA TYR A 80 3.01 19.81 -1.61
C TYR A 80 3.90 21.02 -1.85
N ASN A 81 3.37 22.02 -2.56
CA ASN A 81 3.97 23.34 -2.71
C ASN A 81 3.37 24.28 -1.66
N GLY A 82 4.05 24.42 -0.52
CA GLY A 82 3.72 25.40 0.53
C GLY A 82 4.72 25.34 1.67
N ASN A 83 5.49 26.41 1.88
CA ASN A 83 6.50 26.66 2.93
C ASN A 83 7.54 25.54 3.23
N GLY A 84 7.66 24.56 2.33
CA GLY A 84 8.66 23.50 2.34
C GLY A 84 8.14 22.26 1.62
N LYS A 85 8.79 21.85 0.53
CA LYS A 85 8.38 20.65 -0.23
C LYS A 85 8.35 19.44 0.72
N ARG A 86 7.17 18.94 1.11
CA ARG A 86 7.09 17.72 1.92
C ARG A 86 7.17 16.52 0.97
N ALA A 87 8.14 15.65 1.24
CA ALA A 87 8.27 14.39 0.52
C ALA A 87 7.22 13.42 1.05
N ALA A 88 6.14 13.21 0.29
CA ALA A 88 5.08 12.31 0.66
C ALA A 88 4.62 11.46 -0.53
N ALA A 89 3.99 10.33 -0.24
CA ALA A 89 3.26 9.54 -1.21
C ALA A 89 2.10 8.81 -0.54
N SER A 90 0.98 8.66 -1.25
CA SER A 90 -0.02 7.64 -0.88
C SER A 90 0.50 6.28 -1.33
N VAL A 91 0.53 5.28 -0.46
CA VAL A 91 1.15 3.97 -0.77
C VAL A 91 0.19 2.83 -0.44
N GLU A 92 0.09 1.86 -1.35
CA GLU A 92 -0.62 0.60 -1.14
C GLU A 92 0.09 -0.27 -0.09
N ILE A 93 -0.66 -0.68 0.93
CA ILE A 93 -0.25 -1.59 2.00
C ILE A 93 -1.26 -2.73 2.05
N GLY A 94 -0.79 -3.94 2.33
CA GLY A 94 -1.65 -5.12 2.40
C GLY A 94 -1.47 -6.11 1.23
N ARG A 95 -0.38 -6.00 0.47
CA ARG A 95 -0.08 -6.92 -0.63
C ARG A 95 0.30 -8.29 -0.09
N ILE A 96 0.20 -9.30 -0.96
CA ILE A 96 0.83 -10.60 -0.70
C ILE A 96 2.34 -10.35 -0.47
N GLY A 97 2.87 -10.89 0.61
CA GLY A 97 4.27 -10.67 1.03
C GLY A 97 4.44 -9.60 2.09
N ASP A 98 3.50 -8.67 2.30
CA ASP A 98 3.62 -7.64 3.36
C ASP A 98 3.56 -8.23 4.77
N ILE A 99 3.05 -9.46 4.89
CA ILE A 99 2.92 -10.20 6.15
C ILE A 99 3.54 -11.58 5.92
N ASP A 100 4.46 -11.95 6.80
CA ASP A 100 5.12 -13.26 6.83
C ASP A 100 4.95 -13.93 8.20
N ALA A 101 5.26 -15.23 8.27
CA ALA A 101 5.10 -16.00 9.50
C ALA A 101 5.95 -15.47 10.66
N ALA A 102 7.17 -15.03 10.38
CA ALA A 102 8.06 -14.47 11.38
C ALA A 102 7.47 -13.20 11.99
N GLY A 103 6.91 -12.29 11.19
CA GLY A 103 6.25 -11.09 11.69
C GLY A 103 4.99 -11.35 12.52
N LEU A 104 4.38 -12.53 12.43
CA LEU A 104 3.17 -12.88 13.18
C LEU A 104 3.47 -13.47 14.56
N VAL A 105 4.49 -14.33 14.66
CA VAL A 105 4.76 -15.14 15.87
C VAL A 105 6.24 -15.48 16.09
N GLY A 106 7.14 -14.78 15.39
CA GLY A 106 8.58 -15.03 15.41
C GLY A 106 9.27 -14.54 16.68
N LYS A 107 10.24 -15.32 17.16
CA LYS A 107 11.07 -15.06 18.36
C LYS A 107 11.85 -13.74 18.28
N ARG A 108 12.11 -13.25 17.06
CA ARG A 108 12.81 -11.98 16.83
C ARG A 108 11.93 -10.75 17.10
N TYR A 109 10.61 -10.89 16.97
CA TYR A 109 9.68 -9.75 16.94
C TYR A 109 8.79 -9.67 18.18
N PHE A 110 8.49 -10.83 18.77
CA PHE A 110 7.83 -10.96 20.05
C PHE A 110 8.85 -11.32 21.11
N SER A 111 8.85 -10.61 22.24
CA SER A 111 9.81 -10.86 23.32
C SER A 111 9.57 -12.18 24.04
N THR A 112 8.32 -12.65 24.05
CA THR A 112 7.90 -13.88 24.72
C THR A 112 6.84 -14.61 23.90
N GLN A 113 6.76 -15.93 24.09
CA GLN A 113 5.67 -16.76 23.53
C GLN A 113 4.30 -16.22 23.93
N VAL A 114 4.14 -15.79 25.19
CA VAL A 114 2.88 -15.23 25.70
C VAL A 114 2.45 -14.00 24.91
N SER A 115 3.38 -13.10 24.56
CA SER A 115 3.03 -11.93 23.74
C SER A 115 2.58 -12.29 22.32
N ALA A 116 3.18 -13.32 21.71
CA ALA A 116 2.72 -13.85 20.42
C ALA A 116 1.33 -14.51 20.54
N MET A 117 1.04 -15.21 21.64
CA MET A 117 -0.27 -15.81 21.91
C MET A 117 -1.35 -14.75 22.06
N LEU A 118 -1.11 -13.71 22.86
CA LEU A 118 -2.04 -12.58 23.03
C LEU A 118 -2.33 -11.88 21.70
N ALA A 119 -1.31 -11.75 20.83
CA ALA A 119 -1.49 -11.18 19.51
C ALA A 119 -2.41 -12.05 18.62
N GLN A 120 -2.22 -13.36 18.62
CA GLN A 120 -3.03 -14.30 17.85
C GLN A 120 -4.47 -14.41 18.39
N GLU A 121 -4.65 -14.41 19.72
CA GLU A 121 -5.96 -14.42 20.37
C GLU A 121 -6.76 -13.15 20.04
N LYS A 122 -6.15 -11.98 20.19
CA LYS A 122 -6.80 -10.70 19.84
C LYS A 122 -7.07 -10.57 18.35
N MET A 123 -6.23 -11.15 17.49
CA MET A 123 -6.52 -11.25 16.06
C MET A 123 -7.75 -12.12 15.79
N SER A 124 -7.88 -13.25 16.50
CA SER A 124 -9.04 -14.13 16.42
C SER A 124 -10.32 -13.45 16.93
N SER A 125 -10.22 -12.52 17.88
CA SER A 125 -11.39 -11.83 18.44
C SER A 125 -11.98 -10.76 17.51
N TYR A 126 -11.33 -10.40 16.41
CA TYR A 126 -11.85 -9.36 15.51
C TYR A 126 -13.07 -9.81 14.70
N GLY A 127 -13.23 -11.13 14.47
CA GLY A 127 -14.36 -11.67 13.69
C GLY A 127 -14.56 -10.94 12.37
N ASP A 128 -15.77 -10.43 12.14
CA ASP A 128 -16.16 -9.68 10.93
C ASP A 128 -15.99 -8.15 11.07
N SER A 129 -15.40 -7.68 12.17
CA SER A 129 -15.26 -6.25 12.44
C SER A 129 -14.13 -5.63 11.61
N ILE A 130 -14.38 -4.45 11.05
CA ILE A 130 -13.33 -3.62 10.44
C ILE A 130 -12.64 -2.82 11.53
N ILE A 131 -11.36 -3.08 11.76
CA ILE A 131 -10.56 -2.42 12.80
C ILE A 131 -9.62 -1.40 12.18
N GLU A 132 -9.69 -0.15 12.64
CA GLU A 132 -8.73 0.88 12.26
C GLU A 132 -7.45 0.76 13.08
N THR A 133 -6.31 0.77 12.40
CA THR A 133 -4.99 0.62 13.01
C THR A 133 -3.94 1.49 12.30
N GLU A 134 -2.73 1.44 12.83
CA GLU A 134 -1.54 2.11 12.32
C GLU A 134 -0.32 1.25 12.63
N ALA A 135 0.70 1.40 11.80
CA ALA A 135 1.97 0.72 12.00
C ALA A 135 3.09 1.71 12.28
N PHE A 136 4.03 1.33 13.14
CA PHE A 136 5.20 2.14 13.48
C PHE A 136 6.47 1.37 13.19
N ILE A 137 7.49 2.08 12.72
CA ILE A 137 8.80 1.48 12.47
C ILE A 137 9.37 0.91 13.77
N GLY A 138 9.79 -0.36 13.73
CA GLY A 138 10.44 -1.02 14.85
C GLY A 138 11.92 -0.66 14.97
N GLU A 139 12.60 -1.32 15.91
CA GLU A 139 14.00 -1.10 16.19
C GLU A 139 14.94 -1.80 15.19
N LYS A 140 16.24 -1.48 15.26
CA LYS A 140 17.27 -2.11 14.43
C LYS A 140 17.34 -3.64 14.64
N SER A 141 17.18 -4.10 15.88
CA SER A 141 17.11 -5.52 16.25
C SER A 141 16.02 -6.26 15.46
N GLN A 142 14.91 -5.57 15.19
CA GLN A 142 13.76 -6.05 14.42
C GLN A 142 13.88 -5.76 12.91
N GLY A 143 15.05 -5.36 12.41
CA GLY A 143 15.26 -5.05 11.00
C GLY A 143 14.45 -3.84 10.53
N TYR A 144 14.07 -2.95 11.44
CA TYR A 144 13.19 -1.80 11.18
C TYR A 144 11.83 -2.19 10.60
N ARG A 145 11.34 -3.42 10.85
CA ARG A 145 10.00 -3.83 10.40
C ARG A 145 8.91 -3.03 11.09
N TYR A 146 7.82 -2.76 10.39
CA TYR A 146 6.72 -1.97 10.94
C TYR A 146 5.82 -2.84 11.82
N GLY A 147 5.73 -2.53 13.11
CA GLY A 147 4.77 -3.16 14.02
C GLY A 147 3.37 -2.56 13.85
N VAL A 148 2.39 -3.38 13.45
CA VAL A 148 0.96 -3.04 13.40
C VAL A 148 0.40 -3.11 14.82
N ARG A 149 -0.25 -2.05 15.30
CA ARG A 149 -0.79 -2.01 16.66
C ARG A 149 -2.14 -2.72 16.78
N PHE A 150 -2.48 -3.17 17.98
CA PHE A 150 -3.81 -3.74 18.25
C PHE A 150 -4.95 -2.79 17.87
N GLU A 151 -4.82 -1.54 18.32
CA GLU A 151 -5.74 -0.45 18.08
C GLU A 151 -4.91 0.83 18.01
N LYS A 152 -5.48 1.87 17.41
CA LYS A 152 -4.83 3.18 17.33
C LYS A 152 -4.46 3.68 18.73
N GLY A 153 -3.18 3.93 18.96
CA GLY A 153 -2.67 4.39 20.26
C GLY A 153 -2.19 3.30 21.23
N ALA A 154 -2.41 2.01 20.94
CA ALA A 154 -1.89 0.92 21.77
C ALA A 154 -0.35 0.84 21.73
N ASN A 155 0.29 0.35 22.79
CA ASN A 155 1.75 0.14 22.83
C ASN A 155 2.19 -1.24 22.35
N SER A 156 1.26 -2.19 22.25
CA SER A 156 1.56 -3.56 21.85
C SER A 156 1.21 -3.81 20.38
N ASN A 157 2.04 -4.61 19.72
CA ASN A 157 1.91 -4.94 18.31
C ASN A 157 1.14 -6.25 18.12
N LEU A 158 0.20 -6.23 17.17
CA LEU A 158 -0.53 -7.38 16.66
C LEU A 158 0.34 -8.24 15.74
N CYS A 159 1.15 -7.61 14.91
CA CYS A 159 2.10 -8.26 14.01
C CYS A 159 3.15 -7.26 13.51
N TYR A 160 4.14 -7.75 12.77
CA TYR A 160 5.15 -6.94 12.10
C TYR A 160 5.09 -7.17 10.59
N LEU A 161 5.09 -6.08 9.82
CA LEU A 161 5.12 -6.12 8.36
C LEU A 161 6.51 -6.54 7.87
N SER A 162 6.56 -7.32 6.81
CA SER A 162 7.79 -7.94 6.31
C SER A 162 8.81 -6.91 5.80
N GLU A 163 10.06 -7.35 5.68
CA GLU A 163 11.14 -6.54 5.11
C GLU A 163 10.92 -6.17 3.63
N SER A 164 10.09 -6.93 2.90
CA SER A 164 9.74 -6.58 1.51
C SER A 164 9.03 -5.22 1.42
N LEU A 165 8.19 -4.89 2.40
CA LEU A 165 7.55 -3.59 2.46
C LEU A 165 8.58 -2.49 2.71
N ASN A 166 9.56 -2.71 3.58
CA ASN A 166 10.63 -1.75 3.83
C ASN A 166 11.40 -1.47 2.55
N TYR A 167 11.77 -2.52 1.81
CA TYR A 167 12.45 -2.40 0.53
C TYR A 167 11.66 -1.55 -0.48
N ASP A 168 10.36 -1.82 -0.61
CA ASP A 168 9.46 -1.06 -1.47
C ASP A 168 9.34 0.41 -1.04
N LEU A 169 9.19 0.67 0.26
CA LEU A 169 9.12 2.04 0.79
C LEU A 169 10.42 2.80 0.55
N PHE A 170 11.58 2.13 0.62
CA PHE A 170 12.85 2.75 0.25
C PHE A 170 12.92 3.09 -1.23
N ASN A 171 12.44 2.23 -2.12
CA ASN A 171 12.40 2.53 -3.56
C ASN A 171 11.43 3.67 -3.87
N ILE A 172 10.25 3.69 -3.25
CA ILE A 172 9.31 4.82 -3.36
C ILE A 172 9.96 6.11 -2.84
N ALA A 173 10.68 6.06 -1.73
CA ALA A 173 11.40 7.22 -1.19
C ALA A 173 12.40 7.79 -2.21
N LYS A 174 13.14 6.94 -2.95
CA LYS A 174 14.05 7.38 -4.03
C LYS A 174 13.28 8.09 -5.15
N HIS A 175 12.15 7.53 -5.59
CA HIS A 175 11.31 8.17 -6.61
C HIS A 175 10.75 9.52 -6.15
N VAL A 176 10.35 9.63 -4.90
CA VAL A 176 9.86 10.89 -4.31
C VAL A 176 11.02 11.88 -4.18
N ASP A 177 12.20 11.45 -3.75
CA ASP A 177 13.38 12.31 -3.59
C ASP A 177 13.81 12.95 -4.91
N ALA A 178 13.79 12.18 -6.00
CA ALA A 178 14.09 12.68 -7.35
C ALA A 178 13.21 13.88 -7.75
N LYS A 179 11.95 13.91 -7.31
CA LYS A 179 11.02 15.01 -7.61
C LYS A 179 11.17 16.20 -6.66
N VAL A 180 11.51 15.94 -5.40
CA VAL A 180 11.58 16.98 -4.35
C VAL A 180 12.99 17.59 -4.27
N LYS A 181 14.02 16.94 -4.87
CA LYS A 181 15.45 17.30 -4.93
C LYS A 181 16.09 17.48 -3.55
N LYS A 182 15.74 16.59 -2.62
CA LYS A 182 15.98 16.80 -1.20
C LYS A 182 17.10 15.94 -0.62
N ARG A 183 17.71 15.09 -1.46
CA ARG A 183 18.90 14.25 -1.23
C ARG A 183 18.78 13.47 0.07
N MET A 184 18.46 12.18 -0.05
CA MET A 184 18.46 11.17 1.03
C MET A 184 17.24 11.21 1.96
N LEU A 185 16.13 10.67 1.45
CA LEU A 185 14.93 10.41 2.25
C LEU A 185 15.00 9.06 2.96
N ASN A 186 14.61 9.04 4.23
CA ASN A 186 14.35 7.85 5.03
C ASN A 186 12.90 7.37 4.86
N CYS A 187 12.69 6.07 5.07
CA CYS A 187 11.37 5.48 5.19
C CYS A 187 10.51 6.19 6.26
N PRO A 188 9.18 6.22 6.08
CA PRO A 188 8.28 6.88 7.02
C PRO A 188 8.37 6.21 8.40
N SER A 189 8.29 6.97 9.49
CA SER A 189 8.30 6.36 10.83
C SER A 189 6.96 5.71 11.20
N LYS A 190 5.91 6.01 10.45
CA LYS A 190 4.52 5.64 10.73
C LYS A 190 3.77 5.40 9.42
N ILE A 191 2.93 4.38 9.42
CA ILE A 191 1.95 4.07 8.38
C ILE A 191 0.55 4.26 8.98
N PRO A 192 -0.09 5.42 8.76
CA PRO A 192 -1.41 5.71 9.31
C PRO A 192 -2.53 5.11 8.44
N TYR A 193 -3.75 5.09 8.98
CA TYR A 193 -4.99 4.75 8.27
C TYR A 193 -4.97 3.35 7.65
N LEU A 194 -4.44 2.38 8.39
CA LEU A 194 -4.56 0.97 8.04
C LEU A 194 -5.89 0.43 8.54
N ARG A 195 -6.42 -0.57 7.85
CA ARG A 195 -7.62 -1.29 8.25
C ARG A 195 -7.37 -2.79 8.21
N ILE A 196 -7.80 -3.47 9.25
CA ILE A 196 -7.94 -4.93 9.23
C ILE A 196 -9.39 -5.20 8.87
N VAL A 197 -9.61 -5.88 7.75
CA VAL A 197 -10.97 -6.18 7.23
C VAL A 197 -11.38 -7.64 7.45
N GLY A 198 -10.53 -8.41 8.11
CA GLY A 198 -10.74 -9.82 8.41
C GLY A 198 -9.41 -10.51 8.72
N THR A 199 -9.45 -11.82 8.79
CA THR A 199 -8.28 -12.67 9.05
C THR A 199 -8.20 -13.79 8.03
N ARG A 200 -7.00 -14.38 7.88
CA ARG A 200 -6.72 -15.54 7.04
C ARG A 200 -5.71 -16.42 7.73
N THR A 201 -5.60 -17.67 7.31
CA THR A 201 -4.58 -18.59 7.80
C THR A 201 -3.37 -18.62 6.87
N LEU A 202 -2.16 -18.51 7.44
CA LEU A 202 -0.93 -18.91 6.79
C LEU A 202 -0.56 -20.31 7.24
N ALA A 203 -0.28 -21.20 6.28
CA ALA A 203 0.14 -22.57 6.53
C ALA A 203 1.58 -22.76 6.07
N LEU A 204 2.41 -23.30 6.95
CA LEU A 204 3.81 -23.62 6.70
C LEU A 204 3.97 -25.11 6.44
N LYS A 205 4.83 -25.46 5.47
CA LYS A 205 5.12 -26.86 5.16
C LYS A 205 5.89 -27.52 6.30
N PRO A 206 5.75 -28.84 6.50
CA PRO A 206 6.70 -29.61 7.29
C PRO A 206 8.13 -29.38 6.78
N GLY A 207 9.07 -29.13 7.70
CA GLY A 207 10.48 -28.90 7.37
C GLY A 207 10.81 -27.51 6.80
N ASP A 208 9.87 -26.57 6.74
CA ASP A 208 10.19 -25.19 6.39
C ASP A 208 11.14 -24.57 7.44
N PRO A 209 12.34 -24.10 7.06
CA PRO A 209 13.33 -23.56 8.00
C PRO A 209 12.80 -22.40 8.86
N ILE A 210 11.80 -21.64 8.36
CA ILE A 210 11.25 -20.52 9.12
C ILE A 210 10.64 -20.99 10.45
N ARG A 211 10.19 -22.25 10.55
CA ARG A 211 9.53 -22.82 11.73
C ARG A 211 10.42 -22.79 12.97
N GLU A 212 11.73 -22.95 12.82
CA GLU A 212 12.69 -22.91 13.93
C GLU A 212 12.75 -21.52 14.58
N THR A 213 12.42 -20.48 13.82
CA THR A 213 12.42 -19.08 14.26
C THR A 213 11.12 -18.66 14.97
N LEU A 214 10.10 -19.52 14.98
CA LEU A 214 8.78 -19.23 15.55
C LEU A 214 8.64 -19.78 16.97
N TYR A 215 7.77 -19.17 17.76
CA TYR A 215 7.32 -19.78 19.01
C TYR A 215 6.37 -20.97 18.77
N SER A 216 6.25 -21.85 19.76
CA SER A 216 5.18 -22.86 19.82
C SER A 216 3.84 -22.16 20.13
N PRO A 217 2.67 -22.67 19.66
CA PRO A 217 2.45 -23.91 18.92
C PRO A 217 2.72 -23.81 17.41
N TRP A 218 3.03 -22.61 16.90
CA TRP A 218 3.11 -22.36 15.45
C TRP A 218 4.31 -23.02 14.77
N CYS A 219 5.44 -23.16 15.47
CA CYS A 219 6.57 -23.95 14.97
C CYS A 219 6.22 -25.43 14.76
N ASP A 220 5.24 -25.96 15.52
CA ASP A 220 4.87 -27.38 15.54
C ASP A 220 3.66 -27.67 14.64
N SER A 221 2.63 -26.81 14.69
CA SER A 221 1.43 -26.95 13.86
C SER A 221 1.61 -26.44 12.44
N GLY A 222 2.41 -25.39 12.25
CA GLY A 222 2.56 -24.67 10.99
C GLY A 222 1.37 -23.78 10.61
N PHE A 223 0.30 -23.70 11.42
CA PHE A 223 -0.90 -22.89 11.13
C PHE A 223 -0.91 -21.61 11.95
N ILE A 224 -0.92 -20.46 11.28
CA ILE A 224 -0.80 -19.13 11.91
C ILE A 224 -1.93 -18.23 11.41
N LEU A 225 -2.57 -17.48 12.30
CA LEU A 225 -3.54 -16.48 11.91
C LEU A 225 -2.83 -15.21 11.44
N ALA A 226 -3.28 -14.65 10.33
CA ALA A 226 -2.75 -13.42 9.73
C ALA A 226 -3.88 -12.44 9.43
N PRO A 227 -3.69 -11.12 9.62
CA PRO A 227 -4.73 -10.15 9.34
C PRO A 227 -4.81 -9.88 7.83
N LEU A 228 -6.02 -9.65 7.32
CA LEU A 228 -6.26 -9.04 6.02
C LEU A 228 -6.13 -7.54 6.18
N LEU A 229 -4.89 -7.06 6.09
CA LEU A 229 -4.54 -5.66 6.23
C LEU A 229 -4.73 -4.95 4.88
N VAL A 230 -5.30 -3.74 4.89
CA VAL A 230 -5.45 -2.89 3.71
C VAL A 230 -5.11 -1.45 4.07
N GLY A 231 -4.40 -0.75 3.19
CA GLY A 231 -4.14 0.67 3.32
C GLY A 231 -3.78 1.33 1.99
N TYR A 232 -4.20 2.58 1.82
CA TYR A 232 -3.71 3.48 0.77
C TYR A 232 -3.50 4.89 1.33
N GLY A 233 -2.84 4.95 2.48
CA GLY A 233 -2.65 6.16 3.28
C GLY A 233 -1.50 7.03 2.80
N MET A 234 -1.53 8.32 3.15
CA MET A 234 -0.45 9.25 2.89
C MET A 234 0.71 9.03 3.87
N LEU A 235 1.88 8.71 3.34
CA LEU A 235 3.12 8.49 4.07
C LEU A 235 4.05 9.68 3.89
N TYR A 236 4.68 10.11 4.98
CA TYR A 236 5.65 11.21 4.97
C TYR A 236 7.06 10.66 5.12
N PHE A 237 7.86 10.84 4.08
CA PHE A 237 9.27 10.47 4.06
C PHE A 237 10.08 11.59 4.72
N ARG A 238 10.94 11.20 5.67
CA ARG A 238 11.72 12.14 6.46
C ARG A 238 13.09 12.34 5.83
N HIS A 239 13.70 13.50 6.06
CA HIS A 239 15.11 13.66 5.77
C HIS A 239 15.96 12.79 6.66
N ARG A 240 17.01 12.23 6.07
CA ARG A 240 18.13 11.72 6.85
C ARG A 240 18.83 12.91 7.49
N ARG A 241 18.85 12.94 8.83
CA ARG A 241 19.74 13.82 9.59
C ARG A 241 21.16 13.30 9.47
#